data_AF-A0A972QZ79-F1
#
_entry.id   AF-A0A972QZ79-F1
#
_cell.length_a   1.000
_cell.length_b   1.000
_cell.length_c   1.000
_cell.angle_alpha   90.00
_cell.angle_beta   90.00
_cell.angle_gamma   90.00
#
_symmetry.space_group_name_H-M   'P 1'
#
loop_
_entity.id
_entity.type
_entity.pdbx_description
1 polymer ?
#
loop_
_entity_poly.entity_id
_entity_poly.type
_entity_poly.pdbx_seq_one_letter_code
_entity_poly.pdbx_strand_id
1 'polypeptide(L)'
;MANFVIMLEMLKDAVETVGPVNFNSDALYEAAQSYTRSIDGVARISYSETKRVPVDLYGIYRISAADENVVRVGPEWYPTLRQP
;
A
#
# COMPACT_ATOMS: atom_id res chain seq x y z
N MET A 1 -8.70 -6.48 5.87
CA MET A 1 -9.42 -5.18 5.96
C MET A 1 -8.67 -4.03 5.28
N ALA A 2 -7.33 -4.01 5.23
CA ALA A 2 -6.55 -2.92 4.61
C ALA A 2 -6.67 -2.77 3.07
N ASN A 3 -6.93 -3.85 2.33
CA ASN A 3 -6.95 -3.81 0.85
C ASN A 3 -8.09 -2.95 0.25
N PHE A 4 -9.21 -2.80 0.94
CA PHE A 4 -10.33 -2.01 0.43
C PHE A 4 -10.03 -0.51 0.44
N VAL A 5 -9.36 -0.02 1.49
CA VAL A 5 -8.97 1.40 1.62
C VAL A 5 -7.98 1.80 0.53
N ILE A 6 -7.01 0.93 0.23
CA ILE A 6 -6.02 1.15 -0.83
C ILE A 6 -6.72 1.27 -2.20
N MET A 7 -7.69 0.40 -2.47
CA MET A 7 -8.47 0.44 -3.71
C MET A 7 -9.29 1.73 -3.84
N LEU A 8 -9.90 2.23 -2.76
CA LEU A 8 -10.61 3.51 -2.78
C LEU A 8 -9.67 4.71 -3.01
N GLU A 9 -8.46 4.68 -2.45
CA GLU A 9 -7.45 5.72 -2.70
C GLU A 9 -7.02 5.71 -4.17
N MET A 10 -6.75 4.55 -4.77
CA MET A 10 -6.43 4.45 -6.20
C MET A 10 -7.59 4.92 -7.09
N LEU A 11 -8.84 4.61 -6.73
CA LEU A 11 -10.03 5.12 -7.44
C LEU A 11 -10.12 6.64 -7.36
N LYS A 12 -9.87 7.20 -6.18
CA LYS A 12 -9.86 8.65 -5.98
C LYS A 12 -8.79 9.29 -6.87
N ASP A 13 -7.56 8.79 -6.83
CA ASP A 13 -6.44 9.34 -7.61
C ASP A 13 -6.72 9.26 -9.12
N ALA A 14 -7.30 8.16 -9.59
CA ALA A 14 -7.70 8.00 -10.99
C ALA A 14 -8.73 9.06 -11.40
N VAL A 15 -9.80 9.23 -10.59
CA VAL A 15 -10.86 10.21 -10.86
C VAL A 15 -10.35 11.65 -10.77
N GLU A 16 -9.47 11.97 -9.83
CA GLU A 16 -8.85 13.30 -9.70
C GLU A 16 -7.93 13.62 -10.89
N THR A 17 -7.30 12.60 -11.48
CA THR A 17 -6.38 12.76 -12.61
C THR A 17 -7.09 12.97 -13.94
N VAL A 18 -8.08 12.11 -14.27
CA VAL A 18 -8.74 12.15 -15.60
C VAL A 18 -10.08 12.88 -15.57
N GLY A 19 -10.63 13.14 -14.39
CA GLY A 19 -11.99 13.65 -14.18
C GLY A 19 -13.05 12.55 -14.25
N PRO A 20 -14.21 12.73 -13.60
CA PRO A 20 -15.23 11.68 -13.48
C PRO A 20 -15.84 11.25 -14.82
N VAL A 21 -15.86 12.14 -15.82
CA VAL A 21 -16.41 11.84 -17.16
C VAL A 21 -15.49 10.92 -17.97
N ASN A 22 -14.17 11.03 -17.77
CA ASN A 22 -13.18 10.23 -18.49
C ASN A 22 -12.71 9.01 -17.70
N PHE A 23 -13.28 8.77 -16.51
CA PHE A 23 -12.90 7.65 -15.67
C PHE A 23 -13.34 6.32 -16.32
N ASN A 24 -12.38 5.42 -16.47
CA ASN A 24 -12.58 4.08 -17.01
C ASN A 24 -11.55 3.10 -16.43
N SER A 25 -11.60 1.84 -16.86
CA SER A 25 -10.71 0.78 -16.37
C SER A 25 -9.23 1.07 -16.66
N ASP A 26 -8.91 1.71 -17.78
CA ASP A 26 -7.53 2.03 -18.15
C ASP A 26 -6.98 3.13 -17.24
N ALA A 27 -7.77 4.18 -16.96
CA ALA A 27 -7.39 5.22 -16.00
C ALA A 27 -7.15 4.67 -14.59
N LEU A 28 -7.98 3.70 -14.16
CA LEU A 28 -7.77 3.02 -12.88
C LEU A 28 -6.51 2.15 -12.90
N TYR A 29 -6.23 1.46 -14.01
CA TYR A 29 -5.02 0.66 -14.17
C TYR A 29 -3.76 1.53 -14.07
N GLU A 30 -3.71 2.65 -14.79
CA GLU A 30 -2.58 3.59 -14.75
C GLU A 30 -2.38 4.20 -13.35
N ALA A 31 -3.47 4.55 -12.66
CA ALA A 31 -3.42 5.02 -11.27
C ALA A 31 -2.88 3.94 -10.33
N ALA A 32 -3.27 2.67 -10.52
CA ALA A 32 -2.75 1.57 -9.73
C ALA A 32 -1.25 1.38 -9.93
N GLN A 33 -0.74 1.43 -11.18
CA GLN A 33 0.69 1.29 -11.49
C GLN A 33 1.57 2.36 -10.83
N SER A 34 1.03 3.55 -10.63
CA SER A 34 1.74 4.68 -10.03
C SER A 34 1.52 4.80 -8.52
N TYR A 35 0.60 4.02 -7.94
CA TYR A 35 0.24 4.12 -6.54
C TYR A 35 1.39 3.64 -5.64
N THR A 36 1.80 4.52 -4.74
CA THR A 36 2.69 4.19 -3.63
C THR A 36 2.12 4.72 -2.33
N ARG A 37 2.27 3.97 -1.24
CA ARG A 37 1.89 4.42 0.10
C ARG A 37 3.02 4.27 1.08
N SER A 38 3.34 5.38 1.74
CA SER A 38 4.27 5.37 2.87
C SER A 38 3.51 5.10 4.18
N ILE A 39 4.05 4.19 4.98
CA ILE A 39 3.59 3.91 6.35
C ILE A 39 4.83 4.04 7.25
N ASP A 40 4.71 4.82 8.32
CA ASP A 40 5.82 5.15 9.23
C ASP A 40 7.08 5.66 8.49
N GLY A 41 6.89 6.51 7.47
CA GLY A 41 7.96 7.10 6.68
C GLY A 41 8.59 6.17 5.63
N VAL A 42 8.10 4.94 5.47
CA VAL A 42 8.64 3.96 4.54
C VAL A 42 7.62 3.63 3.46
N ALA A 43 8.02 3.73 2.18
CA ALA A 43 7.23 3.27 1.04
C ALA A 43 7.02 1.76 1.16
N ARG A 44 5.83 1.38 1.64
CA ARG A 44 5.52 0.01 2.07
C ARG A 44 4.65 -0.72 1.05
N ILE A 45 3.96 0.03 0.21
CA ILE A 45 2.98 -0.48 -0.74
C ILE A 45 3.29 0.10 -2.10
N SER A 46 3.36 -0.78 -3.08
CA SER A 46 3.48 -0.45 -4.50
C SER A 46 2.80 -1.53 -5.34
N TYR A 47 2.36 -1.14 -6.52
CA TYR A 47 1.92 -2.06 -7.55
C TYR A 47 2.82 -1.90 -8.78
N SER A 48 2.91 -2.97 -9.55
CA SER A 48 3.53 -2.95 -10.87
C SER A 48 2.79 -3.92 -11.78
N GLU A 49 3.10 -3.91 -13.06
CA GLU A 49 2.52 -4.82 -14.06
C GLU A 49 2.62 -6.29 -13.64
N THR A 50 3.73 -6.66 -12.99
CA THR A 50 3.99 -8.05 -12.56
C THR A 50 3.69 -8.28 -11.08
N LYS A 51 3.54 -7.23 -10.26
CA LYS A 51 3.38 -7.34 -8.81
C LYS A 51 1.90 -7.32 -8.39
N ARG A 52 1.35 -8.52 -8.21
CA ARG A 52 -0.05 -8.76 -7.78
C ARG A 52 -0.29 -8.56 -6.28
N VAL A 53 0.78 -8.46 -5.47
CA VAL A 53 0.70 -8.29 -4.01
C VAL A 53 1.22 -6.90 -3.63
N PRO A 54 0.41 -6.02 -3.01
CA PRO A 54 0.79 -4.63 -2.75
C PRO A 54 1.99 -4.46 -1.81
N VAL A 55 2.12 -5.34 -0.82
CA VAL A 55 3.03 -5.10 0.31
C VAL A 55 4.48 -5.40 -0.09
N ASP A 56 5.34 -4.39 -0.01
CA ASP A 56 6.79 -4.49 -0.19
C ASP A 56 7.49 -4.91 1.10
N LEU A 57 7.07 -4.34 2.23
CA LEU A 57 7.78 -4.45 3.50
C LEU A 57 6.85 -4.79 4.66
N TYR A 58 7.36 -5.60 5.59
CA TYR A 58 6.72 -5.93 6.86
C TYR A 58 7.50 -5.38 8.04
N GLY A 59 6.76 -4.82 8.98
CA GLY A 59 7.24 -4.56 10.32
C GLY A 59 6.89 -5.70 11.26
N ILE A 60 7.79 -6.01 12.18
CA ILE A 60 7.51 -6.97 13.25
C ILE A 60 7.01 -6.19 14.47
N TYR A 61 5.83 -6.57 14.95
CA TYR A 61 5.19 -5.98 16.11
C TYR A 61 4.93 -7.07 17.15
N ARG A 62 4.98 -6.69 18.43
CA ARG A 62 4.61 -7.56 19.56
C ARG A 62 3.53 -6.89 20.38
N ILE A 63 2.69 -7.69 21.01
CA ILE A 63 1.78 -7.20 22.04
C ILE A 63 2.61 -7.04 23.33
N SER A 64 2.53 -5.87 23.95
CA SER A 64 3.17 -5.57 25.22
C SER A 64 2.09 -5.40 26.29
N ALA A 65 2.11 -6.27 27.30
CA ALA A 65 1.21 -6.12 28.45
C ALA A 65 1.58 -4.90 29.30
N ALA A 66 2.86 -4.57 29.40
CA ALA A 66 3.34 -3.43 30.17
C ALA A 66 2.90 -2.09 29.55
N ASP A 67 2.85 -2.02 28.22
CA ASP A 67 2.42 -0.82 27.50
C ASP A 67 0.92 -0.84 27.16
N GLU A 68 0.23 -1.93 27.50
CA GLU A 68 -1.16 -2.22 27.12
C GLU A 68 -1.44 -1.98 25.63
N ASN A 69 -0.45 -2.24 24.78
CA ASN A 69 -0.47 -1.84 23.37
C ASN A 69 0.36 -2.78 22.48
N VAL A 70 0.19 -2.63 21.17
CA VAL A 70 1.04 -3.25 20.16
C VAL A 70 2.24 -2.33 19.92
N VAL A 71 3.45 -2.86 20.15
CA VAL A 71 4.70 -2.11 20.01
C VAL A 71 5.56 -2.70 18.92
N ARG A 72 6.32 -1.84 18.23
CA ARG A 72 7.28 -2.25 17.20
C ARG A 72 8.47 -2.97 17.86
N VAL A 73 8.86 -4.14 17.34
CA VAL A 73 9.95 -4.95 17.91
C VAL A 73 11.33 -4.43 17.55
N GLY A 74 11.45 -3.71 16.44
CA GLY A 74 12.70 -3.08 15.98
C GLY A 74 12.46 -2.07 14.86
N PRO A 75 13.40 -1.14 14.61
CA PRO A 75 13.28 -0.13 13.55
C PRO A 75 13.30 -0.74 12.14
N GLU A 76 13.73 -1.99 12.01
CA GLU A 76 13.93 -2.66 10.73
C GLU A 76 12.60 -2.96 10.02
N TRP A 77 12.64 -2.85 8.70
CA TRP A 77 11.60 -3.28 7.79
C TRP A 77 12.11 -4.47 6.98
N TYR A 78 11.31 -5.53 6.93
CA TYR A 78 11.69 -6.78 6.29
C TYR A 78 11.01 -6.88 4.93
N PRO A 79 11.77 -7.08 3.84
CA PRO A 79 11.18 -7.20 2.52
C PRO A 79 10.37 -8.48 2.40
N THR A 80 9.26 -8.36 1.69
CA THR A 80 8.48 -9.50 1.24
C THR A 80 9.29 -10.13 0.10
N LEU A 81 9.96 -11.25 0.37
CA LEU A 81 10.74 -11.98 -0.65
C LEU A 81 9.81 -12.48 -1.76
N ARG A 82 9.62 -11.67 -2.80
CA ARG A 82 9.47 -12.11 -4.19
C ARG A 82 10.08 -11.03 -5.08
N GLN A 83 11.28 -11.32 -5.60
CA GLN A 83 11.62 -10.80 -6.92
C GLN A 83 10.48 -11.17 -7.89
N PRO A 84 10.21 -10.35 -8.90
CA PRO A 84 9.19 -10.66 -9.92
C PRO A 84 9.31 -12.08 -10.47
#